data_AF-A0A382RKA1-F1
#
_entry.id   AF-A0A382RKA1-F1
#
_cell.length_a   1.000
_cell.length_b   1.000
_cell.length_c   1.000
_cell.angle_alpha   90.00
_cell.angle_beta   90.00
_cell.angle_gamma   90.00
#
_symmetry.space_group_name_H-M   'P 1'
#
loop_
_entity.id
_entity.type
_entity.pdbx_description
1 polymer ?
#
loop_
_entity_poly.entity_id
_entity_poly.type
_entity_poly.pdbx_seq_one_letter_code
_entity_poly.pdbx_strand_id
1 'polypeptide(L)'
;MATKLNVDTGGLDIGKKLWERHQKDEYTHVDNYKEAICINCFKKDATSATIVDICGDCGGKRGREPLLATVAQKMYGLCFFCGKHKFNIEQINARFCRRCHRKIADVTKAYNKAGGTYSNPFWTAMKKKNGKDWREIFTKNLGNNR
;
A
#
# COMPACT_ATOMS: atom_id res chain seq x y z
N MET A 1 7.06 4.80 8.88
CA MET A 1 7.70 4.61 10.21
C MET A 1 6.60 4.43 11.23
N ALA A 2 6.81 3.58 12.24
CA ALA A 2 5.82 3.32 13.29
C ALA A 2 5.55 4.61 14.06
N THR A 3 4.29 5.03 14.13
CA THR A 3 3.91 6.20 14.93
C THR A 3 3.86 5.77 16.40
N LYS A 4 4.69 6.40 17.23
CA LYS A 4 4.59 6.24 18.68
C LYS A 4 3.17 6.64 19.11
N LEU A 5 2.54 5.85 19.96
CA LEU A 5 1.25 6.22 20.52
C LEU A 5 1.44 7.51 21.31
N ASN A 6 0.63 8.51 21.01
CA ASN A 6 0.62 9.76 21.76
C ASN A 6 -0.14 9.50 23.06
N VAL A 7 0.57 9.08 24.09
CA VAL A 7 0.01 8.82 25.42
C VAL A 7 0.18 10.08 26.25
N ASP A 8 -0.93 10.77 26.49
CA ASP A 8 -0.96 11.85 27.46
C ASP A 8 -1.13 11.26 28.86
N THR A 9 -0.12 11.41 29.70
CA THR A 9 -0.15 10.97 31.11
C THR A 9 -0.69 12.06 32.04
N GLY A 10 -1.18 13.18 31.49
CA GLY A 10 -1.72 14.31 32.25
C GLY A 10 -0.66 15.16 32.96
N GLY A 11 0.64 14.97 32.64
CA GLY A 11 1.75 15.79 33.13
C GLY A 11 2.10 15.67 34.63
N LEU A 12 1.25 15.03 35.44
CA LEU A 12 1.42 14.84 36.89
C LEU A 12 2.22 13.56 37.21
N ASP A 13 3.03 13.58 38.26
CA ASP A 13 3.85 12.43 38.70
C ASP A 13 3.02 11.16 39.01
N ILE A 14 1.78 11.36 39.46
CA ILE A 14 0.83 10.26 39.70
C ILE A 14 0.44 9.57 38.39
N GLY A 15 0.25 10.33 37.31
CA GLY A 15 -0.07 9.80 35.98
C GLY A 15 1.06 8.95 35.40
N LYS A 16 2.31 9.37 35.60
CA LYS A 16 3.49 8.58 35.20
C LYS A 16 3.58 7.25 35.98
N LYS A 17 3.37 7.28 37.30
CA LYS A 17 3.38 6.05 38.14
C LYS A 17 2.28 5.06 37.76
N LEU A 18 1.08 5.56 37.48
CA LEU A 18 -0.05 4.74 37.01
C LEU A 18 0.27 4.12 35.64
N TRP A 19 0.80 4.92 34.71
CA TRP A 19 1.21 4.43 33.40
C TRP A 19 2.30 3.35 33.48
N GLU A 20 3.34 3.57 34.29
CA GLU A 20 4.40 2.57 34.50
C GLU A 20 3.88 1.28 35.14
N ARG A 21 2.90 1.37 36.05
CA ARG A 21 2.27 0.19 36.65
C ARG A 21 1.43 -0.58 35.63
N HIS A 22 0.67 0.13 34.79
CA HIS A 22 -0.10 -0.44 33.68
C HIS A 22 0.81 -1.11 32.64
N GLN A 23 1.94 -0.50 32.31
CA GLN A 23 2.92 -1.04 31.36
C GLN A 23 3.69 -2.26 31.90
N LYS A 24 3.76 -2.44 33.22
CA LYS A 24 4.38 -3.61 33.86
C LYS A 24 3.47 -4.84 33.95
N ASP A 25 2.17 -4.66 33.71
CA ASP A 25 1.18 -5.73 33.76
C ASP A 25 0.96 -6.29 32.35
N GLU A 26 1.20 -7.59 32.19
CA GLU A 26 1.16 -8.29 30.90
C GLU A 26 -0.24 -8.29 30.26
N TYR A 27 -1.30 -8.22 31.08
CA TYR A 27 -2.69 -8.22 30.61
C TYR A 27 -3.20 -6.83 30.23
N THR A 28 -2.58 -5.78 30.75
CA THR A 28 -3.04 -4.39 30.58
C THR A 28 -1.99 -3.47 29.93
N HIS A 29 -0.84 -4.03 29.54
CA HIS A 29 0.19 -3.35 28.77
C HIS A 29 -0.35 -2.90 27.41
N VAL A 30 -0.22 -1.60 27.14
CA VAL A 30 -0.57 -0.99 25.87
C VAL A 30 0.70 -0.80 25.06
N ASP A 31 0.76 -1.35 23.84
CA ASP A 31 1.96 -1.21 23.00
C ASP A 31 2.33 0.25 22.74
N ASN A 32 3.63 0.54 22.77
CA ASN A 32 4.17 1.88 22.57
C ASN A 32 3.97 2.43 21.15
N TYR A 33 3.53 1.60 20.21
CA TYR A 33 3.35 1.92 18.80
C TYR A 33 1.96 1.52 18.33
N LYS A 34 1.46 2.18 17.28
CA LYS A 34 0.25 1.74 16.59
C LYS A 34 0.47 0.35 15.97
N GLU A 35 0.13 -0.69 16.72
CA GLU A 35 0.16 -2.05 16.23
C GLU A 35 -1.08 -2.35 15.40
N ALA A 36 -0.89 -3.16 14.36
CA ALA A 36 -2.01 -3.76 13.66
C ALA A 36 -1.56 -5.04 12.97
N ILE A 37 -2.54 -5.78 12.46
CA ILE A 37 -2.29 -6.94 11.61
C ILE A 37 -1.78 -6.44 10.26
N CYS A 38 -0.60 -6.89 9.86
CA CYS A 38 -0.07 -6.60 8.53
C CYS A 38 -0.78 -7.44 7.46
N ILE A 39 -1.35 -6.81 6.43
CA ILE A 39 -2.07 -7.50 5.35
C ILE A 39 -1.24 -8.53 4.57
N ASN A 40 0.08 -8.40 4.57
CA ASN A 40 0.94 -9.26 3.76
C ASN A 40 1.51 -10.46 4.52
N CYS A 41 1.66 -10.37 5.84
CA CYS A 41 2.22 -11.46 6.65
C CYS A 41 1.35 -11.91 7.81
N PHE A 42 0.20 -11.25 8.04
CA PHE A 42 -0.77 -11.55 9.10
C PHE A 42 -0.22 -11.54 10.53
N LYS A 43 0.97 -10.98 10.73
CA LYS A 43 1.53 -10.78 12.07
C LYS A 43 1.07 -9.43 12.62
N LYS A 44 0.78 -9.41 13.93
CA LYS A 44 0.67 -8.17 14.70
C LYS A 44 2.07 -7.57 14.82
N ASP A 45 2.25 -6.34 14.35
CA ASP A 45 3.52 -5.63 14.37
C ASP A 45 3.23 -4.11 14.33
N ALA A 46 4.26 -3.30 14.53
CA ALA A 46 4.20 -1.87 14.30
C ALA A 46 4.01 -1.61 12.79
N THR A 47 2.83 -1.08 12.44
CA THR A 47 2.43 -0.93 11.03
C THR A 47 2.16 0.53 10.66
N SER A 48 2.26 0.83 9.36
CA SER A 48 1.76 2.08 8.78
C SER A 48 0.68 1.81 7.75
N ALA A 49 -0.32 2.70 7.69
CA ALA A 49 -1.29 2.70 6.61
C ALA A 49 -0.62 3.16 5.31
N THR A 50 -0.88 2.45 4.21
CA THR A 50 -0.29 2.73 2.91
C THR A 50 -1.28 2.39 1.81
N ILE A 51 -1.36 3.28 0.82
CA ILE A 51 -2.17 3.08 -0.38
C ILE A 51 -1.34 2.28 -1.38
N VAL A 52 -1.86 1.13 -1.82
CA VAL A 52 -1.17 0.24 -2.74
C VAL A 52 -2.13 -0.34 -3.76
N ASP A 53 -1.60 -0.65 -4.94
CA ASP A 53 -2.37 -1.28 -6.02
C ASP A 53 -2.20 -2.81 -5.96
N ILE A 54 -3.32 -3.55 -5.97
CA ILE A 54 -3.37 -5.01 -5.85
C ILE A 54 -4.24 -5.62 -6.97
N CYS A 55 -3.81 -6.74 -7.55
CA CYS A 55 -4.63 -7.48 -8.51
C CYS A 55 -5.52 -8.52 -7.81
N GLY A 56 -6.60 -8.94 -8.46
CA GLY A 56 -7.53 -9.97 -7.95
C GLY A 56 -6.83 -11.24 -7.45
N ASP A 57 -5.88 -11.78 -8.21
CA ASP A 57 -5.09 -12.97 -7.81
C ASP A 57 -4.35 -12.79 -6.47
N CYS A 58 -3.81 -11.58 -6.24
CA CYS A 58 -3.03 -11.26 -5.05
C CYS A 58 -3.92 -10.93 -3.87
N GLY A 59 -5.08 -10.30 -4.12
CA GLY A 59 -6.09 -10.01 -3.11
C GLY A 59 -6.76 -11.29 -2.61
N GLY A 60 -7.16 -12.19 -3.50
CA GLY A 60 -7.78 -13.47 -3.14
C GLY A 60 -6.89 -14.34 -2.25
N LYS A 61 -5.58 -14.40 -2.52
CA LYS A 61 -4.62 -15.17 -1.71
C LYS A 61 -4.34 -14.58 -0.33
N ARG A 62 -4.56 -13.27 -0.15
CA ARG A 62 -4.21 -12.55 1.08
C ARG A 62 -5.40 -12.27 1.96
N GLY A 63 -6.61 -12.63 1.55
CA GLY A 63 -7.80 -12.24 2.29
C GLY A 63 -8.01 -10.71 2.31
N ARG A 64 -9.14 -10.29 2.88
CA ARG A 64 -9.53 -8.88 2.99
C ARG A 64 -9.78 -8.44 4.44
N GLU A 65 -9.57 -9.33 5.40
CA GLU A 65 -9.81 -9.11 6.82
C GLU A 65 -8.94 -7.97 7.40
N PRO A 66 -7.64 -7.83 7.03
CA PRO A 66 -6.81 -6.71 7.51
C PRO A 66 -6.81 -5.49 6.57
N LEU A 67 -7.71 -5.45 5.58
CA LEU A 67 -7.92 -4.31 4.70
C LEU A 67 -8.61 -3.17 5.46
N LEU A 68 -8.14 -1.93 5.32
CA LEU A 68 -8.86 -0.79 5.90
C LEU A 68 -9.99 -0.33 4.98
N ALA A 69 -9.68 -0.11 3.71
CA ALA A 69 -10.65 0.30 2.71
C ALA A 69 -10.16 0.02 1.30
N THR A 70 -11.10 -0.26 0.38
CA THR A 70 -10.84 -0.13 -1.05
C THR A 70 -11.05 1.33 -1.44
N VAL A 71 -10.04 1.95 -2.03
CA VAL A 71 -10.05 3.38 -2.40
C VAL A 71 -10.63 3.58 -3.80
N ALA A 72 -10.21 2.76 -4.76
CA ALA A 72 -10.65 2.88 -6.15
C ALA A 72 -10.51 1.55 -6.89
N GLN A 73 -11.40 1.32 -7.86
CA GLN A 73 -11.26 0.28 -8.86
C GLN A 73 -10.54 0.87 -10.08
N LYS A 74 -9.50 0.21 -10.56
CA LYS A 74 -8.70 0.64 -11.73
C LYS A 74 -8.75 -0.43 -12.80
N MET A 75 -9.04 -0.01 -14.03
CA MET A 75 -9.09 -0.93 -15.17
C MET A 75 -7.73 -1.59 -15.45
N TYR A 76 -6.62 -0.89 -15.20
CA TYR A 76 -5.27 -1.38 -15.48
C TYR A 76 -4.24 -0.74 -14.55
N GLY A 77 -3.18 -1.48 -14.23
CA GLY A 77 -1.98 -0.92 -13.60
C GLY A 77 -1.04 -1.99 -13.05
N LEU A 78 -0.01 -1.55 -12.33
CA LEU A 78 0.98 -2.43 -11.70
C LEU A 78 0.47 -2.93 -10.35
N CYS A 79 0.41 -4.26 -10.17
CA CYS A 79 0.20 -4.83 -8.84
C CYS A 79 1.50 -4.78 -8.04
N PHE A 80 1.50 -4.09 -6.89
CA PHE A 80 2.71 -3.91 -6.07
C PHE A 80 3.15 -5.17 -5.33
N PHE A 81 2.34 -6.23 -5.36
CA PHE A 81 2.62 -7.49 -4.69
C PHE A 81 3.29 -8.51 -5.59
N CYS A 82 2.85 -8.63 -6.84
CA CYS A 82 3.46 -9.54 -7.82
C CYS A 82 4.38 -8.83 -8.81
N GLY A 83 4.42 -7.49 -8.82
CA GLY A 83 5.25 -6.69 -9.72
C GLY A 83 4.86 -6.78 -11.18
N LYS A 84 3.65 -7.28 -11.49
CA LYS A 84 3.16 -7.45 -12.86
C LYS A 84 2.02 -6.48 -13.14
N HIS A 85 1.95 -6.05 -14.40
CA HIS A 85 0.80 -5.29 -14.88
C HIS A 85 -0.39 -6.21 -15.08
N LYS A 86 -1.55 -5.79 -14.59
CA LYS A 86 -2.78 -6.56 -14.60
C LYS A 86 -3.94 -5.64 -14.97
N PHE A 87 -4.97 -6.24 -15.55
CA PHE A 87 -6.27 -5.60 -15.70
C PHE A 87 -7.11 -5.83 -14.44
N ASN A 88 -8.11 -4.99 -14.22
CA ASN A 88 -9.04 -5.05 -13.09
C ASN A 88 -8.31 -5.12 -11.75
N ILE A 89 -7.54 -4.07 -11.46
CA ILE A 89 -6.79 -3.95 -10.21
C ILE A 89 -7.53 -3.01 -9.26
N GLU A 90 -7.28 -3.20 -7.97
CA GLU A 90 -7.86 -2.37 -6.93
C GLU A 90 -6.77 -1.53 -6.29
N GLN A 91 -7.08 -0.27 -6.03
CA GLN A 91 -6.29 0.52 -5.10
C GLN A 91 -6.86 0.33 -3.71
N ILE A 92 -6.03 -0.16 -2.79
CA ILE A 92 -6.40 -0.47 -1.42
C ILE A 92 -5.62 0.39 -0.45
N ASN A 93 -6.24 0.73 0.67
CA ASN A 93 -5.57 1.24 1.85
C ASN A 93 -5.46 0.10 2.86
N ALA A 94 -4.24 -0.27 3.21
CA ALA A 94 -3.97 -1.37 4.13
C ALA A 94 -2.76 -1.07 5.01
N ARG A 95 -2.63 -1.85 6.10
CA ARG A 95 -1.54 -1.70 7.06
C ARG A 95 -0.41 -2.65 6.76
N PHE A 96 0.81 -2.12 6.74
CA PHE A 96 2.02 -2.87 6.44
C PHE A 96 3.07 -2.72 7.55
N CYS A 97 3.65 -3.84 7.98
CA CYS A 97 4.85 -3.81 8.81
C CYS A 97 6.05 -3.33 7.99
N ARG A 98 7.11 -2.91 8.67
CA ARG A 98 8.32 -2.36 8.02
C ARG A 98 8.89 -3.27 6.92
N ARG A 99 8.94 -4.58 7.15
CA ARG A 99 9.47 -5.57 6.20
C ARG A 99 8.59 -5.67 4.95
N CYS A 100 7.28 -5.76 5.13
CA CYS A 100 6.33 -5.89 4.02
C CYS A 100 6.22 -4.59 3.22
N HIS A 101 6.23 -3.44 3.91
CA HIS A 101 6.28 -2.14 3.25
C HIS A 101 7.55 -1.98 2.42
N ARG A 102 8.70 -2.51 2.87
CA ARG A 102 9.93 -2.46 2.09
C ARG A 102 9.83 -3.25 0.78
N LYS A 103 9.24 -4.45 0.80
CA LYS A 103 9.01 -5.25 -0.41
C LYS A 103 8.19 -4.48 -1.45
N ILE A 104 7.14 -3.81 -1.00
CA ILE A 104 6.28 -2.97 -1.85
C ILE A 104 7.09 -1.81 -2.43
N ALA A 105 7.86 -1.11 -1.58
CA ALA A 105 8.70 -0.01 -2.03
C ALA A 105 9.77 -0.45 -3.05
N ASP A 106 10.33 -1.65 -2.90
CA ASP A 106 11.32 -2.18 -3.84
C ASP A 106 10.68 -2.49 -5.21
N VAL A 107 9.44 -3.01 -5.25
CA VAL A 107 8.67 -3.17 -6.50
C VAL A 107 8.39 -1.83 -7.17
N THR A 108 7.94 -0.83 -6.42
CA THR A 108 7.69 0.52 -6.96
C THR A 108 8.97 1.17 -7.48
N LYS A 109 10.09 1.01 -6.78
CA LYS A 109 11.40 1.50 -7.23
C LYS A 109 11.87 0.80 -8.50
N ALA A 110 11.72 -0.51 -8.59
CA ALA A 110 12.06 -1.27 -9.79
C ALA A 110 11.23 -0.82 -11.00
N TYR A 111 9.92 -0.60 -10.79
CA TYR A 111 9.03 -0.05 -11.82
C TYR A 111 9.48 1.34 -12.30
N ASN A 112 9.78 2.26 -11.38
CA ASN A 112 10.25 3.59 -11.74
C ASN A 112 11.59 3.54 -12.48
N LYS A 113 12.52 2.67 -12.05
CA LYS A 113 13.81 2.46 -12.71
C LYS A 113 13.66 1.91 -14.12
N ALA A 114 12.65 1.09 -14.38
CA ALA A 114 12.39 0.53 -15.70
C ALA A 114 11.83 1.55 -16.71
N GLY A 115 11.45 2.76 -16.27
CA GLY A 115 10.82 3.80 -17.11
C GLY A 115 9.38 4.12 -16.70
N GLY A 116 8.90 3.55 -15.58
CA GLY A 116 7.60 3.84 -14.98
C GLY A 116 6.45 3.65 -15.97
N THR A 117 5.61 4.67 -16.08
CA THR A 117 4.42 4.64 -16.93
C THR A 117 4.78 4.29 -18.38
N TYR A 118 5.83 4.89 -18.93
CA TYR A 118 6.14 4.72 -20.36
C TYR A 118 6.81 3.40 -20.73
N SER A 119 7.34 2.66 -19.74
CA SER A 119 7.84 1.29 -19.93
C SER A 119 6.77 0.23 -19.66
N ASN A 120 5.53 0.62 -19.35
CA ASN A 120 4.52 -0.37 -19.04
C ASN A 120 4.08 -1.15 -20.31
N PRO A 121 3.66 -2.42 -20.16
CA PRO A 121 3.23 -3.25 -21.28
C PRO A 121 2.07 -2.65 -22.09
N PHE A 122 1.17 -1.90 -21.45
CA PHE A 122 0.05 -1.25 -22.13
C PHE A 122 0.53 -0.17 -23.11
N TRP A 123 1.35 0.78 -22.66
CA TRP A 123 1.92 1.84 -23.48
C TRP A 123 2.91 1.30 -24.49
N THR A 124 3.61 0.20 -24.17
CA THR A 124 4.43 -0.52 -25.14
C THR A 124 3.58 -1.08 -26.27
N ALA A 125 2.44 -1.71 -25.95
CA ALA A 125 1.50 -2.20 -26.96
C ALA A 125 0.85 -1.05 -27.76
N MET A 126 0.47 0.06 -27.10
CA MET A 126 -0.10 1.22 -27.78
C MET A 126 0.90 1.91 -28.70
N LYS A 127 2.17 2.04 -28.28
CA LYS A 127 3.26 2.52 -29.13
C LYS A 127 3.50 1.61 -30.33
N LYS A 128 3.42 0.29 -30.15
CA LYS A 128 3.53 -0.67 -31.25
C LYS A 128 2.36 -0.55 -32.23
N LYS A 129 1.13 -0.40 -31.72
CA LYS A 129 -0.09 -0.35 -32.53
C LYS A 129 -0.24 0.97 -33.30
N ASN A 130 0.03 2.09 -32.65
CA ASN A 130 -0.25 3.43 -33.17
C ASN A 130 1.02 4.15 -33.66
N GLY A 131 2.15 3.45 -33.77
CA GLY A 131 3.38 3.99 -34.36
C GLY A 131 3.98 5.15 -33.57
N LYS A 132 4.48 6.17 -34.27
CA LYS A 132 5.11 7.37 -33.65
C LYS A 132 4.08 8.33 -33.03
N ASP A 133 2.85 8.30 -33.53
CA ASP A 133 1.82 9.29 -33.20
C ASP A 133 0.99 8.91 -31.98
N TRP A 134 1.26 7.73 -31.40
CA TRP A 134 0.55 7.22 -30.22
C TRP A 134 0.46 8.24 -29.08
N ARG A 135 1.52 9.02 -28.85
CA ARG A 135 1.50 10.06 -27.82
C ARG A 135 0.48 11.13 -28.15
N GLU A 136 0.52 11.71 -29.35
CA GLU A 136 -0.44 12.75 -29.72
C GLU A 136 -1.87 12.24 -29.74
N ILE A 137 -2.10 11.02 -30.24
CA ILE A 137 -3.43 10.41 -30.28
C ILE A 137 -4.05 10.32 -28.88
N PHE A 138 -3.30 9.82 -27.89
CA PHE A 138 -3.81 9.69 -26.51
C PHE A 138 -3.77 10.99 -25.72
N THR A 139 -2.86 11.92 -26.01
CA THR A 139 -2.75 13.21 -25.28
C THR A 139 -3.82 14.20 -25.75
N LYS A 140 -4.13 14.19 -27.05
CA LYS A 140 -5.17 15.03 -27.68
C LYS A 140 -6.52 14.31 -27.81
N ASN A 141 -6.62 13.07 -27.32
CA ASN A 141 -7.81 12.23 -27.36
C ASN A 141 -8.38 12.00 -28.78
N LEU A 142 -7.52 12.05 -29.82
CA LEU A 142 -7.88 12.04 -31.24
C LEU A 142 -8.40 10.69 -31.78
N GLY A 143 -8.70 9.74 -30.89
CA GLY A 143 -9.29 8.43 -31.21
C GLY A 143 -10.63 8.15 -30.53
N ASN A 144 -11.11 9.07 -29.68
CA ASN A 144 -12.40 8.96 -28.99
C ASN A 144 -13.46 9.79 -29.73
N ASN A 145 -13.78 9.38 -30.96
CA ASN A 145 -15.07 9.72 -31.57
C ASN A 145 -16.03 8.57 -31.26
N ARG A 146 -16.52 8.52 -30.02
CA ARG A 146 -17.69 7.75 -29.61
C ARG A 146 -18.47 8.56 -28.59
#